data_AF-A0A2J6IWU5-F1
#
_entry.id   AF-A0A2J6IWU5-F1
#
_cell.length_a   1.000
_cell.length_b   1.000
_cell.length_c   1.000
_cell.angle_alpha   90.00
_cell.angle_beta   90.00
_cell.angle_gamma   90.00
#
_symmetry.space_group_name_H-M   'P 1'
#
loop_
_entity.id
_entity.type
_entity.pdbx_description
1 polymer ?
#
loop_
_entity_poly.entity_id
_entity_poly.type
_entity_poly.pdbx_seq_one_letter_code
_entity_poly.pdbx_strand_id
1 'polypeptide(L)'
;MRSLFFIVMLILLTGCIPAFQNSSTNTTTTVEKPDTDQLTVGLNKLEKSGDPAALEALIKADPDSTSAASARSILNIRAAQNKLIAKLKKENAELVKEKQTLQNNLEQLNQINLELEKRVQ
;
A
#
# COMPACT_ATOMS: atom_id res chain seq x y z
N MET A 1 17.03 -6.27 -30.18
CA MET A 1 15.76 -6.86 -29.68
C MET A 1 15.13 -5.96 -28.60
N ARG A 2 14.56 -4.82 -28.98
CA ARG A 2 13.94 -3.85 -28.06
C ARG A 2 12.57 -3.34 -28.56
N SER A 3 12.00 -3.99 -29.57
CA SER A 3 10.83 -3.51 -30.30
C SER A 3 9.66 -4.51 -30.34
N LEU A 4 9.66 -5.54 -29.48
CA LEU A 4 8.58 -6.53 -29.44
C LEU A 4 7.71 -6.46 -28.17
N PHE A 5 8.15 -5.75 -27.13
CA PHE A 5 7.40 -5.67 -25.87
C PHE A 5 6.29 -4.60 -25.87
N PHE A 6 6.31 -3.66 -26.82
CA PHE A 6 5.32 -2.56 -26.85
C PHE A 6 3.99 -2.93 -27.51
N ILE A 7 3.90 -4.04 -28.25
CA ILE A 7 2.67 -4.42 -28.98
C ILE A 7 1.74 -5.30 -28.11
N VAL A 8 2.29 -6.03 -27.13
CA VAL A 8 1.49 -6.90 -26.25
C VAL A 8 0.80 -6.11 -25.12
N MET A 9 1.29 -4.91 -24.78
CA MET A 9 0.77 -4.09 -23.68
C MET A 9 -0.29 -3.06 -24.10
N LEU A 10 -0.76 -3.11 -25.36
CA LEU A 10 -1.81 -2.21 -25.88
C LEU A 10 -3.17 -2.88 -26.10
N ILE A 11 -3.27 -4.21 -25.99
CA ILE A 11 -4.50 -4.97 -26.32
C ILE A 11 -5.34 -5.33 -25.07
N LEU A 12 -4.87 -5.00 -23.86
CA LEU A 12 -5.62 -5.23 -22.62
C LEU A 12 -6.48 -4.04 -22.16
N LEU A 13 -6.59 -2.97 -22.97
CA LEU A 13 -7.28 -1.72 -22.59
C LEU A 13 -8.67 -1.50 -23.23
N THR A 14 -9.21 -2.43 -24.01
CA THR A 14 -10.53 -2.25 -24.65
C THR A 14 -11.35 -3.54 -24.68
N GLY A 15 -12.39 -3.60 -23.85
CA GLY A 15 -13.38 -4.68 -23.77
C GLY A 15 -13.49 -5.17 -22.33
N CYS A 16 -14.52 -4.86 -21.55
CA CYS A 16 -15.94 -5.02 -21.88
C CYS A 16 -16.78 -3.90 -21.24
N ILE A 17 -17.56 -3.18 -22.06
CA ILE A 17 -18.74 -2.45 -21.59
C ILE A 17 -19.96 -3.26 -22.07
N PRO A 18 -20.79 -3.80 -21.19
CA PRO A 18 -22.16 -4.13 -21.56
C PRO A 18 -23.07 -2.92 -21.35
N ALA A 19 -23.94 -2.75 -22.33
CA ALA A 19 -24.87 -1.66 -22.55
C ALA A 19 -25.75 -1.27 -21.35
N PHE A 20 -25.95 0.05 -21.26
CA PHE A 20 -27.01 0.73 -20.53
C PHE A 20 -28.38 0.30 -21.10
N GLN A 21 -29.15 -0.50 -20.36
CA GLN A 21 -30.58 -0.69 -20.60
C GLN A 21 -31.36 0.22 -19.66
N ASN A 22 -31.94 1.27 -20.24
CA ASN A 22 -32.98 2.07 -19.63
C ASN A 22 -34.27 1.26 -19.64
N SER A 23 -34.80 0.88 -18.47
CA SER A 23 -36.19 0.44 -18.34
C SER A 23 -36.82 1.19 -17.17
N SER A 24 -37.69 2.13 -17.54
CA SER A 24 -38.51 2.89 -16.63
C SER A 24 -39.60 1.99 -16.05
N THR A 25 -39.64 1.84 -14.73
CA THR A 25 -40.85 1.42 -14.01
C THR A 25 -41.00 2.27 -12.75
N ASN A 26 -42.14 2.93 -12.67
CA ASN A 26 -42.57 3.85 -11.63
C ASN A 26 -42.71 3.18 -10.25
N THR A 27 -42.87 4.05 -9.24
CA THR A 27 -43.71 3.93 -8.02
C THR A 27 -42.95 3.84 -6.67
N THR A 28 -42.81 5.01 -6.03
CA THR A 28 -43.19 5.31 -4.64
C THR A 28 -42.36 4.80 -3.44
N THR A 29 -41.73 5.77 -2.75
CA THR A 29 -41.27 5.85 -1.34
C THR A 29 -40.39 4.74 -0.76
N THR A 30 -39.11 5.05 -0.52
CA THR A 30 -38.53 5.35 0.81
C THR A 30 -37.07 5.80 0.68
N VAL A 31 -36.65 6.65 1.61
CA VAL A 31 -35.32 7.26 1.78
C VAL A 31 -34.26 6.19 2.10
N GLU A 32 -33.09 6.24 1.43
CA GLU A 32 -31.72 5.93 1.92
C GLU A 32 -30.77 5.54 0.76
N LYS A 33 -29.93 6.47 0.30
CA LYS A 33 -28.75 6.16 -0.54
C LYS A 33 -27.60 7.21 -0.57
N PRO A 34 -27.17 7.84 0.55
CA PRO A 34 -25.95 8.66 0.57
C PRO A 34 -24.67 7.98 1.08
N ASP A 35 -24.75 6.86 1.83
CA ASP A 35 -23.62 6.39 2.67
C ASP A 35 -22.59 5.49 1.98
N THR A 36 -22.96 4.75 0.94
CA THR A 36 -22.01 3.89 0.20
C THR A 36 -21.07 4.72 -0.66
N ASP A 37 -21.57 5.80 -1.26
CA ASP A 37 -20.79 6.65 -2.16
C ASP A 37 -19.67 7.38 -1.41
N GLN A 38 -19.92 7.80 -0.16
CA GLN A 38 -18.91 8.45 0.67
C GLN A 38 -17.83 7.49 1.16
N LEU A 39 -18.18 6.24 1.51
CA LEU A 39 -17.21 5.21 1.86
C LEU A 39 -16.28 4.91 0.67
N THR A 40 -16.83 4.77 -0.54
CA THR A 40 -16.05 4.55 -1.76
C THR A 40 -15.11 5.72 -2.08
N VAL A 41 -15.57 6.96 -1.91
CA VAL A 41 -14.70 8.14 -2.08
C VAL A 41 -13.59 8.16 -1.04
N GLY A 42 -13.91 7.85 0.22
CA GLY A 42 -12.93 7.77 1.31
C GLY A 42 -11.87 6.70 1.07
N LEU A 43 -12.27 5.52 0.60
CA LEU A 43 -11.37 4.44 0.22
C LEU A 43 -10.45 4.83 -0.93
N ASN A 44 -10.98 5.45 -1.99
CA ASN A 44 -10.18 5.90 -3.13
C ASN A 44 -9.11 6.94 -2.73
N LYS A 45 -9.45 7.86 -1.82
CA LYS A 45 -8.48 8.83 -1.28
C LYS A 45 -7.42 8.13 -0.44
N LEU A 46 -7.84 7.22 0.43
CA LEU A 46 -6.92 6.46 1.26
C LEU A 46 -5.94 5.65 0.42
N GLU A 47 -6.40 5.02 -0.65
CA GLU A 47 -5.58 4.21 -1.55
C GLU A 47 -4.57 5.07 -2.35
N LYS A 48 -5.03 6.19 -2.92
CA LYS A 48 -4.20 7.00 -3.83
C LYS A 48 -3.21 7.92 -3.11
N SER A 49 -3.63 8.54 -2.01
CA SER A 49 -2.82 9.54 -1.31
C SER A 49 -2.43 9.12 0.10
N GLY A 50 -2.96 8.01 0.60
CA GLY A 50 -2.79 7.62 2.00
C GLY A 50 -3.57 8.51 2.97
N ASP A 51 -4.47 9.38 2.49
CA ASP A 51 -5.19 10.35 3.33
C ASP A 51 -6.44 9.71 3.99
N PRO A 52 -6.51 9.62 5.34
CA PRO A 52 -7.66 9.07 6.04
C PRO A 52 -8.80 10.08 6.27
N ALA A 53 -8.61 11.37 5.98
CA ALA A 53 -9.52 12.42 6.42
C ALA A 53 -10.97 12.21 5.97
N ALA A 54 -11.18 11.67 4.77
CA ALA A 54 -12.52 11.39 4.25
C ALA A 54 -13.22 10.24 4.99
N LEU A 55 -12.48 9.21 5.42
CA LEU A 55 -13.02 8.12 6.24
C LEU A 55 -13.28 8.59 7.68
N GLU A 56 -12.42 9.45 8.22
CA GLU A 56 -12.64 10.06 9.53
C GLU A 56 -13.87 10.98 9.55
N ALA A 57 -14.07 11.75 8.47
CA ALA A 57 -15.25 12.58 8.30
C ALA A 57 -16.53 11.75 8.22
N LEU A 58 -16.50 10.63 7.49
CA LEU A 58 -17.62 9.68 7.42
C LEU A 58 -18.01 9.13 8.80
N ILE A 59 -17.03 8.74 9.62
CA ILE A 59 -17.26 8.24 10.98
C ILE A 59 -17.89 9.32 11.88
N LYS A 60 -17.52 10.60 11.68
CA LYS A 60 -18.07 11.72 12.45
C LYS A 60 -19.47 12.10 12.01
N ALA A 61 -19.78 11.95 10.73
CA ALA A 61 -21.07 12.31 10.15
C ALA A 61 -22.19 11.36 10.58
N ASP A 62 -21.92 10.05 10.56
CA ASP A 62 -22.85 9.03 11.07
C ASP A 62 -22.08 7.92 11.80
N PRO A 63 -21.87 8.05 13.13
CA PRO A 63 -21.09 7.11 13.92
C PRO A 63 -21.65 5.69 14.00
N ASP A 64 -22.96 5.51 13.82
CA ASP A 64 -23.64 4.23 14.04
C ASP A 64 -23.94 3.48 12.74
N SER A 65 -23.69 4.14 11.59
CA SER A 65 -23.78 3.51 10.26
C SER A 65 -22.82 2.32 10.07
N THR A 66 -23.24 1.39 9.22
CA THR A 66 -22.41 0.27 8.74
C THR A 66 -21.17 0.78 7.99
N SER A 67 -21.30 1.89 7.28
CA SER A 67 -20.20 2.58 6.60
C SER A 67 -19.15 3.11 7.58
N ALA A 68 -19.57 3.72 8.71
CA ALA A 68 -18.65 4.15 9.74
C ALA A 68 -17.97 2.99 10.46
N ALA A 69 -18.69 1.90 10.73
CA ALA A 69 -18.09 0.67 11.26
C ALA A 69 -17.00 0.11 10.32
N SER A 70 -17.28 0.09 9.02
CA SER A 70 -16.32 -0.30 7.98
C SER A 70 -15.11 0.62 7.95
N ALA A 71 -15.34 1.95 7.95
CA ALA A 71 -14.28 2.95 7.96
C ALA A 71 -13.37 2.83 9.19
N ARG A 72 -13.93 2.58 10.39
CA ARG A 72 -13.14 2.33 11.61
C ARG A 72 -12.26 1.09 11.46
N SER A 73 -12.82 0.00 10.93
CA SER A 73 -12.07 -1.24 10.69
C SER A 73 -10.89 -1.00 9.74
N ILE A 74 -11.13 -0.30 8.62
CA ILE A 74 -10.10 0.07 7.65
C ILE A 74 -9.00 0.92 8.29
N LEU A 75 -9.37 1.95 9.07
CA LEU A 75 -8.40 2.82 9.73
C LEU A 75 -7.56 2.06 10.77
N ASN A 76 -8.16 1.12 11.51
CA ASN A 76 -7.44 0.27 12.45
C ASN A 76 -6.43 -0.65 11.75
N ILE A 77 -6.83 -1.27 10.64
CA ILE A 77 -5.93 -2.10 9.81
C ILE A 77 -4.78 -1.24 9.30
N ARG A 78 -5.04 -0.04 8.77
CA ARG A 78 -4.01 0.89 8.32
C ARG A 78 -3.05 1.27 9.43
N ALA A 79 -3.55 1.56 10.63
CA ALA A 79 -2.70 1.89 11.77
C ALA A 79 -1.77 0.72 12.14
N ALA A 80 -2.28 -0.51 12.14
CA ALA A 80 -1.48 -1.71 12.37
C ALA A 80 -0.42 -1.92 11.27
N GLN A 81 -0.79 -1.73 10.01
CA GLN A 81 0.15 -1.79 8.88
C GLN A 81 1.26 -0.74 9.00
N ASN A 82 0.92 0.51 9.35
CA ASN A 82 1.91 1.57 9.54
C ASN A 82 2.90 1.24 10.66
N LYS A 83 2.43 0.65 11.76
CA LYS A 83 3.29 0.18 12.85
C LYS A 83 4.24 -0.93 12.38
N LEU A 84 3.74 -1.88 11.60
CA LEU A 84 4.55 -2.96 11.04
C LEU A 84 5.60 -2.42 10.06
N ILE A 85 5.21 -1.51 9.17
CA ILE A 85 6.13 -0.85 8.23
C ILE A 85 7.23 -0.10 8.99
N ALA A 86 6.88 0.63 10.06
CA ALA A 86 7.87 1.33 10.88
C ALA A 86 8.85 0.36 11.54
N LYS A 87 8.35 -0.78 12.06
CA LYS A 87 9.19 -1.84 12.62
C LYS A 87 10.14 -2.43 11.57
N LEU A 88 9.63 -2.78 10.39
CA LEU A 88 10.44 -3.32 9.29
C LEU A 88 11.49 -2.33 8.80
N LYS A 89 11.16 -1.03 8.73
CA LYS A 89 12.14 0.01 8.39
C LYS A 89 13.27 0.08 9.41
N LYS A 90 12.95 -0.04 10.70
CA LYS A 90 13.94 -0.05 11.78
C LYS A 90 14.85 -1.28 11.67
N GLU A 91 14.26 -2.47 11.55
CA GLU A 91 15.01 -3.73 11.42
C GLU A 91 15.92 -3.72 10.18
N ASN A 92 15.42 -3.23 9.04
CA ASN A 92 16.24 -3.09 7.85
C ASN A 92 17.41 -2.11 8.04
N ALA A 93 17.20 -0.99 8.75
CA ALA A 93 18.27 -0.05 9.06
C ALA A 93 19.34 -0.68 9.99
N GLU A 94 18.94 -1.53 10.93
CA GLU A 94 19.85 -2.29 11.79
C GLU A 94 20.65 -3.32 10.98
N LEU A 95 20.00 -4.08 10.10
CA LEU A 95 20.65 -5.04 9.20
C LEU A 95 21.65 -4.38 8.26
N VAL A 96 21.34 -3.19 7.73
CA VAL A 96 22.28 -2.41 6.90
C VAL A 96 23.52 -2.02 7.68
N LYS A 97 23.38 -1.62 8.95
CA LYS A 97 24.52 -1.32 9.82
C LYS A 97 25.35 -2.56 10.11
N GLU A 98 24.70 -3.67 10.46
CA GLU A 98 25.39 -4.93 10.74
C GLU A 98 26.17 -5.41 9.50
N LYS A 99 25.55 -5.36 8.32
CA LYS A 99 26.23 -5.66 7.05
C LYS A 99 27.50 -4.82 6.87
N GLN A 100 27.41 -3.51 7.10
CA GLN A 100 28.58 -2.64 6.96
C GLN A 100 29.68 -3.01 7.96
N THR A 101 29.32 -3.30 9.22
CA THR A 101 30.27 -3.74 10.24
C THR A 101 30.97 -5.04 9.83
N LEU A 102 30.22 -6.03 9.34
CA LEU A 102 30.78 -7.30 8.88
C LEU A 102 31.71 -7.12 7.68
N GLN A 103 31.37 -6.23 6.75
CA GLN A 103 32.24 -5.90 5.61
C GLN A 103 33.57 -5.27 6.07
N ASN A 104 33.51 -4.32 7.01
CA ASN A 104 34.71 -3.70 7.56
C ASN A 104 35.57 -4.73 8.30
N ASN A 105 34.96 -5.61 9.09
CA ASN A 105 35.68 -6.66 9.80
C ASN A 105 36.35 -7.65 8.84
N LEU A 106 35.67 -8.02 7.74
CA LEU A 106 36.24 -8.89 6.71
C LEU A 106 37.46 -8.24 6.04
N GLU A 107 37.39 -6.95 5.74
CA GLU A 107 38.51 -6.21 5.16
C GLU A 107 39.72 -6.16 6.11
N GLN A 108 39.49 -5.91 7.41
CA GLN A 108 40.53 -5.93 8.42
C GLN A 108 41.18 -7.31 8.54
N LEU A 109 40.39 -8.39 8.57
CA LEU A 109 40.90 -9.76 8.63
C LEU A 109 41.75 -10.09 7.40
N ASN A 110 41.33 -9.68 6.21
CA ASN A 110 42.10 -9.89 4.98
C ASN A 110 43.45 -9.15 5.03
N GLN A 111 43.48 -7.93 5.56
CA GLN A 111 44.73 -7.17 5.73
C GLN A 111 45.68 -7.85 6.73
N ILE A 112 45.16 -8.31 7.86
CA ILE A 112 45.94 -9.04 8.86
C ILE A 112 46.50 -10.34 8.26
N ASN A 113 45.67 -11.09 7.53
CA ASN A 113 46.12 -12.32 6.89
C ASN A 113 47.24 -12.06 5.86
N LEU A 114 47.10 -11.01 5.05
CA LEU A 114 48.15 -10.61 4.11
C LEU A 114 49.46 -10.22 4.82
N GLU A 115 49.38 -9.53 5.96
CA GLU A 115 50.56 -9.20 6.76
C GLU A 115 51.21 -10.45 7.37
N LEU A 116 50.41 -11.40 7.85
CA LEU A 116 50.91 -12.67 8.38
C LEU A 116 51.59 -13.49 7.27
N GLU A 117 50.98 -13.60 6.09
CA GLU A 117 51.58 -14.29 4.94
C GLU A 117 52.95 -13.69 4.59
N LYS A 118 53.08 -12.36 4.62
CA LYS A 118 54.37 -11.67 4.40
C LYS A 118 55.41 -11.93 5.47
N ARG A 119 55.01 -12.24 6.72
CA ARG A 119 55.94 -12.53 7.83
C ARG A 119 56.39 -13.99 7.84
N VAL A 120 55.59 -14.88 7.26
CA VAL A 120 55.85 -16.34 7.24
C VAL A 120 56.68 -16.75 6.01
N GLN A 121 56.58 -16.01 4.91
CA GLN A 121 57.41 -16.17 3.71
C GLN A 121 58.78 -15.52 3.87
#